data_AF-A0A9E4XI93-F1
#
_entry.id   AF-A0A9E4XI93-F1
#
_cell.length_a   1.000
_cell.length_b   1.000
_cell.length_c   1.000
_cell.angle_alpha   90.00
_cell.angle_beta   90.00
_cell.angle_gamma   90.00
#
_symmetry.space_group_name_H-M   'P 1'
#
loop_
_entity.id
_entity.type
_entity.pdbx_description
1 polymer ?
#
loop_
_entity_poly.entity_id
_entity_poly.type
_entity_poly.pdbx_seq_one_letter_code
_entity_poly.pdbx_strand_id
1 'polypeptide(L)'
;MTAGNWDLPDEAWVVAADSALAFIEDGDARGLILYRFNGQYLPALRKARNGGQVWRAWNAFHHYLTTRETRRKFFSLSHEDADRAISLLTSILDLPPYQAP
;
A
#
# COMPACT_ATOMS: atom_id res chain seq x y z
N MET A 1 5.35 -10.75 -14.12
CA MET A 1 3.96 -10.87 -14.60
C MET A 1 3.21 -9.72 -13.96
N THR A 2 2.58 -8.89 -14.78
CA THR A 2 2.11 -7.54 -14.47
C THR A 2 0.93 -7.52 -13.51
N ALA A 3 1.00 -6.64 -12.51
CA ALA A 3 -0.06 -6.36 -11.55
C ALA A 3 -1.29 -5.72 -12.21
N GLY A 4 -2.14 -6.54 -12.84
CA GLY A 4 -3.49 -6.15 -13.30
C GLY A 4 -3.55 -5.04 -14.35
N ASN A 5 -4.76 -4.57 -14.62
CA ASN A 5 -5.07 -3.51 -15.61
C ASN A 5 -4.64 -2.08 -15.19
N TRP A 6 -3.67 -1.95 -14.30
CA TRP A 6 -3.30 -0.65 -13.69
C TRP A 6 -2.02 -0.08 -14.30
N ASP A 7 -2.06 1.22 -14.61
CA ASP A 7 -0.90 1.97 -15.10
C ASP A 7 0.03 2.29 -13.92
N LEU A 8 0.87 1.30 -13.57
CA LEU A 8 1.90 1.45 -12.54
C LEU A 8 3.17 2.02 -13.15
N PRO A 9 3.91 2.89 -12.43
CA PRO A 9 5.19 3.38 -12.94
C PRO A 9 6.19 2.23 -13.06
N ASP A 10 7.00 2.25 -14.12
CA ASP A 10 8.07 1.28 -14.36
C ASP A 10 9.29 1.59 -13.46
N GLU A 11 9.07 1.48 -12.15
CA GLU A 11 10.07 1.71 -11.12
C GLU A 11 10.43 0.39 -10.44
N ALA A 12 11.73 0.15 -10.19
CA ALA A 12 12.22 -1.10 -9.61
C ALA A 12 11.55 -1.49 -8.28
N TRP A 13 11.16 -0.50 -7.47
CA TRP A 13 10.45 -0.76 -6.22
C TRP A 13 9.03 -1.31 -6.45
N VAL A 14 8.36 -0.97 -7.55
CA VAL A 14 7.02 -1.48 -7.87
C VAL A 14 7.08 -2.96 -8.20
N VAL A 15 8.08 -3.39 -8.95
CA VAL A 15 8.31 -4.81 -9.26
C VAL A 15 8.59 -5.61 -7.99
N ALA A 16 9.44 -5.06 -7.10
CA ALA A 16 9.71 -5.65 -5.79
C ALA A 16 8.45 -5.71 -4.91
N ALA A 17 7.66 -4.64 -4.90
CA ALA A 17 6.42 -4.55 -4.11
C ALA A 17 5.34 -5.51 -4.62
N ASP A 18 5.11 -5.61 -5.93
CA ASP A 18 4.17 -6.59 -6.49
C ASP A 18 4.56 -8.02 -6.13
N SER A 19 5.85 -8.34 -6.24
CA SER A 19 6.39 -9.66 -5.85
C SER A 19 6.20 -9.93 -4.36
N ALA A 20 6.48 -8.95 -3.50
CA ALA A 20 6.31 -9.08 -2.05
C ALA A 20 4.85 -9.21 -1.62
N LEU A 21 3.93 -8.55 -2.34
CA LEU A 21 2.50 -8.58 -2.08
C LEU A 21 1.79 -9.80 -2.68
N ALA A 22 2.51 -10.77 -3.25
CA ALA A 22 1.93 -11.95 -3.91
C ALA A 22 1.06 -12.84 -3.00
N PHE A 23 1.09 -12.65 -1.67
CA PHE A 23 0.13 -13.27 -0.74
C PHE A 23 -1.31 -12.76 -0.94
N ILE A 24 -1.49 -11.60 -1.57
CA ILE A 24 -2.78 -11.12 -2.07
C ILE A 24 -2.93 -11.74 -3.47
N GLU A 25 -3.61 -12.87 -3.59
CA GLU A 25 -3.62 -13.67 -4.83
C GLU A 25 -4.20 -12.92 -6.06
N ASP A 26 -5.19 -12.07 -5.83
CA ASP A 26 -5.82 -11.24 -6.86
C ASP A 26 -4.87 -10.16 -7.39
N GLY A 27 -4.41 -10.33 -8.63
CA GLY A 27 -3.50 -9.41 -9.31
C GLY A 27 -4.09 -8.03 -9.61
N ASP A 28 -5.40 -7.94 -9.85
CA ASP A 28 -6.07 -6.65 -10.03
C ASP A 28 -6.16 -5.91 -8.69
N ALA A 29 -6.41 -6.64 -7.59
CA ALA A 29 -6.39 -6.06 -6.25
C ALA A 29 -5.00 -5.51 -5.89
N ARG A 30 -3.93 -6.29 -6.13
CA ARG A 30 -2.54 -5.82 -5.95
C ARG A 30 -2.24 -4.59 -6.79
N GLY A 31 -2.61 -4.60 -8.07
CA GLY A 31 -2.40 -3.46 -8.96
C GLY A 31 -3.11 -2.20 -8.45
N LEU A 32 -4.37 -2.31 -8.00
CA LEU A 32 -5.11 -1.18 -7.44
C LEU A 32 -4.46 -0.66 -6.14
N ILE A 33 -3.99 -1.55 -5.27
CA ILE A 33 -3.27 -1.20 -4.04
C ILE A 33 -2.03 -0.37 -4.37
N LEU A 34 -1.17 -0.88 -5.26
CA LEU A 34 0.08 -0.20 -5.64
C LEU A 34 -0.20 1.12 -6.36
N TYR A 35 -1.20 1.18 -7.23
CA TYR A 35 -1.61 2.40 -7.91
C TYR A 35 -2.04 3.48 -6.91
N ARG A 36 -2.90 3.13 -5.94
CA ARG A 36 -3.35 4.05 -4.89
C ARG A 36 -2.22 4.44 -3.96
N PHE A 37 -1.39 3.49 -3.56
CA PHE A 37 -0.23 3.74 -2.72
C PHE A 37 0.71 4.76 -3.36
N ASN A 38 1.11 4.53 -4.61
CA ASN A 38 1.97 5.43 -5.37
C ASN A 38 1.36 6.83 -5.55
N GLY A 39 0.09 6.90 -5.96
CA GLY A 39 -0.55 8.19 -6.28
C GLY A 39 -0.90 9.05 -5.07
N GLN A 40 -1.16 8.44 -3.91
CA GLN A 40 -1.75 9.15 -2.77
C GLN A 40 -0.95 9.04 -1.48
N TYR A 41 -0.52 7.83 -1.10
CA TYR A 41 0.03 7.58 0.23
C TYR A 41 1.55 7.75 0.29
N LEU A 42 2.27 7.30 -0.73
CA LEU A 42 3.71 7.47 -0.83
C LEU A 42 4.14 8.96 -0.84
N PRO A 43 3.49 9.87 -1.59
CA PRO A 43 3.80 11.30 -1.51
C PRO A 43 3.51 11.90 -0.12
N ALA A 44 2.46 11.42 0.58
CA ALA A 44 2.14 11.87 1.92
C ALA A 44 3.22 11.45 2.94
N LEU A 45 3.69 10.20 2.85
CA LEU A 45 4.78 9.67 3.68
C LEU A 45 6.09 10.42 3.43
N ARG A 46 6.46 10.66 2.16
CA ARG A 46 7.67 11.44 1.80
C ARG A 46 7.63 12.89 2.27
N LYS A 47 6.43 13.47 2.43
CA LYS A 47 6.24 14.85 2.92
C LYS A 47 6.11 14.95 4.43
N ALA A 48 5.91 13.83 5.14
CA ALA A 48 5.76 13.83 6.58
C ALA A 48 7.02 14.39 7.27
N ARG A 49 6.82 15.19 8.32
CA ARG A 49 7.87 15.87 9.09
C ARG A 49 7.98 15.40 10.54
N ASN A 50 7.02 14.62 11.00
CA ASN A 50 6.98 14.08 12.36
C ASN A 50 6.21 12.76 12.41
N GLY A 51 6.37 12.03 13.51
CA GLY A 51 5.74 10.73 13.72
C GLY A 51 4.21 10.77 13.61
N GLY A 52 3.56 11.86 14.08
CA GLY A 52 2.10 12.00 13.96
C GLY A 52 1.61 12.07 12.50
N GLN A 53 2.36 12.72 11.60
CA GLN A 53 2.04 12.75 10.17
C GLN A 53 2.28 11.40 9.50
N VAL A 54 3.36 10.71 9.86
CA VAL A 54 3.64 9.34 9.40
C VAL A 54 2.51 8.40 9.81
N TRP A 55 2.12 8.42 11.10
CA TRP A 55 1.03 7.61 11.62
C TRP A 55 -0.28 7.86 10.87
N ARG A 56 -0.64 9.13 10.62
CA ARG A 56 -1.88 9.46 9.88
C ARG A 56 -1.86 8.90 8.45
N ALA A 57 -0.73 9.00 7.75
CA ALA A 57 -0.61 8.50 6.39
C ALA A 57 -0.75 6.98 6.34
N TRP A 58 -0.05 6.27 7.23
CA TRP A 58 -0.17 4.82 7.34
C TRP A 58 -1.54 4.37 7.82
N ASN A 59 -2.13 5.02 8.81
CA ASN A 59 -3.46 4.70 9.31
C ASN A 59 -4.52 4.88 8.23
N ALA A 60 -4.43 5.95 7.42
CA ALA A 60 -5.31 6.16 6.28
C ALA A 60 -5.15 5.08 5.21
N PHE A 61 -3.94 4.58 4.98
CA PHE A 61 -3.69 3.48 4.05
C PHE A 61 -4.22 2.15 4.59
N HIS A 62 -3.95 1.84 5.86
CA HIS A 62 -4.50 0.66 6.54
C HIS A 62 -6.04 0.65 6.47
N HIS A 63 -6.71 1.78 6.76
CA HIS A 63 -8.15 1.89 6.60
C HIS A 63 -8.61 1.65 5.16
N TYR A 64 -7.89 2.19 4.18
CA TYR A 64 -8.21 1.92 2.78
C TYR A 64 -8.15 0.42 2.46
N LEU A 65 -7.12 -0.30 2.94
CA LEU A 65 -6.97 -1.74 2.71
C LEU A 65 -8.11 -2.55 3.34
N THR A 66 -8.53 -2.21 4.55
CA THR A 66 -9.50 -2.97 5.36
C THR A 66 -10.96 -2.53 5.17
N THR A 67 -11.22 -1.36 4.58
CA THR A 67 -12.59 -0.91 4.32
C THR A 67 -13.29 -1.85 3.34
N ARG A 68 -14.57 -2.14 3.59
CA ARG A 68 -15.41 -3.00 2.74
C ARG A 68 -15.32 -2.67 1.24
N GLU A 69 -15.60 -3.68 0.43
CA GLU A 69 -15.66 -3.57 -1.01
C GLU A 69 -16.72 -2.57 -1.49
N THR A 70 -16.41 -1.92 -2.60
CA THR A 70 -17.28 -0.97 -3.31
C THR A 70 -17.09 -1.14 -4.81
N ARG A 71 -17.98 -0.53 -5.61
CA ARG A 71 -17.83 -0.50 -7.08
C ARG A 71 -16.46 0.04 -7.57
N ARG A 72 -15.77 0.86 -6.75
CA ARG A 72 -14.47 1.47 -7.09
C ARG A 72 -13.27 0.78 -6.41
N LYS A 73 -13.50 -0.17 -5.52
CA LYS A 73 -12.50 -0.94 -4.77
C LYS A 73 -13.08 -2.32 -4.49
N PHE A 74 -12.72 -3.30 -5.30
CA PHE A 74 -13.31 -4.65 -5.32
C PHE A 74 -12.59 -5.65 -4.42
N PHE A 75 -11.79 -5.17 -3.46
CA PHE A 75 -11.12 -6.01 -2.48
C PHE A 75 -11.33 -5.46 -1.07
N SER A 76 -11.17 -6.33 -0.08
CA SER A 76 -10.99 -5.98 1.33
C SER A 76 -9.97 -6.94 1.91
N LEU A 77 -8.98 -6.42 2.63
CA LEU A 77 -8.00 -7.23 3.34
C LEU A 77 -8.45 -7.46 4.78
N SER A 78 -7.96 -8.55 5.39
CA SER A 78 -7.94 -8.67 6.84
C SER A 78 -7.02 -7.60 7.44
N HIS A 79 -7.19 -7.31 8.73
CA HIS A 79 -6.28 -6.41 9.44
C HIS A 79 -4.83 -6.91 9.41
N GLU A 80 -4.64 -8.23 9.61
CA GLU A 80 -3.32 -8.87 9.57
C GLU A 80 -2.65 -8.73 8.19
N ASP A 81 -3.40 -8.96 7.11
CA ASP A 81 -2.89 -8.80 5.75
C ASP A 81 -2.57 -7.34 5.41
N ALA A 82 -3.36 -6.40 5.93
CA ALA A 82 -3.11 -4.97 5.77
C ALA A 82 -1.82 -4.54 6.50
N ASP A 83 -1.63 -5.00 7.73
CA ASP A 83 -0.40 -4.75 8.49
C ASP A 83 0.82 -5.38 7.80
N ARG A 84 0.68 -6.61 7.29
CA ARG A 84 1.71 -7.29 6.50
C ARG A 84 2.08 -6.50 5.25
N ALA A 85 1.10 -6.00 4.50
CA ALA A 85 1.34 -5.18 3.31
C ALA A 85 2.09 -3.89 3.65
N ILE A 86 1.71 -3.21 4.74
CA ILE A 86 2.38 -2.00 5.21
C ILE A 86 3.83 -2.29 5.61
N SER A 87 4.07 -3.37 6.34
CA SER A 87 5.42 -3.78 6.77
C SER A 87 6.34 -4.03 5.55
N LEU A 88 5.85 -4.75 4.55
CA LEU A 88 6.60 -5.03 3.33
C LEU A 88 6.91 -3.75 2.54
N LEU A 89 5.91 -2.88 2.32
CA LEU A 89 6.12 -1.60 1.64
C LEU A 89 7.08 -0.69 2.41
N THR A 90 6.99 -0.69 3.74
CA THR A 90 7.91 0.07 4.60
C THR A 90 9.34 -0.39 4.38
N SER A 91 9.59 -1.70 4.39
CA SER A 91 10.92 -2.27 4.18
C SER A 91 11.47 -2.05 2.76
N ILE A 92 10.64 -2.14 1.74
CA ILE A 92 11.07 -2.01 0.33
C ILE A 92 11.48 -0.58 0.01
N LEU A 93 10.78 0.40 0.57
CA LEU A 93 10.95 1.82 0.26
C LEU A 93 11.73 2.59 1.31
N ASP A 94 12.23 1.91 2.35
CA ASP A 94 12.93 2.51 3.50
C ASP A 94 12.11 3.67 4.11
N LEU A 95 10.81 3.42 4.32
CA LEU A 95 9.88 4.42 4.83
C LEU A 95 9.88 4.44 6.37
N PRO A 96 9.51 5.57 6.98
CA PRO A 96 9.35 5.63 8.43
C PRO A 96 8.26 4.63 8.88
N PRO A 97 8.48 3.86 9.95
CA PRO A 97 7.60 2.78 10.35
C PRO A 97 6.25 3.29 10.87
N TYR A 98 5.24 2.40 10.81
CA TYR A 98 3.97 2.63 11.50
C TYR A 98 4.19 2.57 13.01
N GLN A 99 4.23 3.73 13.66
CA GLN A 99 4.28 3.86 15.11
C GLN A 99 3.01 4.55 15.58
N ALA A 100 2.28 3.92 16.50
CA ALA A 100 1.18 4.58 17.18
C ALA A 100 1.72 5.83 17.92
N PRO A 101 0.94 6.93 17.96
CA PRO A 101 1.33 8.16 18.65
C PRO A 101 1.51 7.97 20.16
#